data_AF-A0A085LBS2-F1
#
_entry.id   AF-A0A085LBS2-F1
#
_cell.length_a   1.000
_cell.length_b   1.000
_cell.length_c   1.000
_cell.angle_alpha   90.00
_cell.angle_beta   90.00
_cell.angle_gamma   90.00
#
_symmetry.space_group_name_H-M   'P 1'
#
loop_
_entity.id
_entity.type
_entity.pdbx_description
1 polymer ?
#
loop_
_entity_poly.entity_id
_entity_poly.type
_entity_poly.pdbx_seq_one_letter_code
_entity_poly.pdbx_strand_id
1 'polypeptide(L)'
;MYKNMLGNLTLLEKPINIVAGNDFFTNKCTEYKKCKYYLTSSIAEITTVGKNSSINRMNIKLESFNDWTSVSIEKRQEMLIGLAKDIWKVEKYEV
;
A
#
# COMPACT_ATOMS: atom_id res chain seq x y z
N MET A 1 10.26 -2.69 -17.89
CA MET A 1 10.52 -3.69 -16.82
C MET A 1 9.72 -3.43 -15.53
N TYR A 2 9.38 -2.18 -15.20
CA TYR A 2 8.65 -1.83 -13.96
C TYR A 2 7.18 -2.27 -13.86
N LYS A 3 6.49 -2.53 -14.99
CA LYS A 3 5.06 -2.90 -15.02
C LYS A 3 4.73 -4.14 -14.15
N ASN A 4 5.66 -5.08 -14.02
CA ASN A 4 5.46 -6.36 -13.32
C ASN A 4 6.12 -6.40 -11.92
N MET A 5 6.52 -5.27 -11.36
CA MET A 5 7.11 -5.23 -10.01
C MET A 5 6.05 -5.41 -8.92
N LEU A 6 6.45 -5.98 -7.78
CA LEU A 6 5.56 -6.21 -6.65
C LEU A 6 5.00 -4.89 -6.09
N GLY A 7 5.79 -3.82 -6.13
CA GLY A 7 5.34 -2.47 -5.76
C GLY A 7 4.15 -1.96 -6.60
N ASN A 8 3.86 -2.55 -7.76
CA ASN A 8 2.65 -2.25 -8.56
C ASN A 8 1.44 -3.09 -8.17
N LEU A 9 1.63 -4.17 -7.42
CA LEU A 9 0.53 -5.03 -7.01
C LEU A 9 -0.31 -4.30 -5.95
N THR A 10 -1.55 -4.00 -6.29
CA THR A 10 -2.54 -3.41 -5.38
C THR A 10 -3.71 -4.37 -5.23
N LEU A 11 -4.16 -4.58 -4.01
CA LEU A 11 -5.40 -5.29 -3.75
C LEU A 11 -6.53 -4.27 -3.75
N LEU A 12 -7.35 -4.29 -4.81
CA LEU A 12 -8.57 -3.52 -4.92
C LEU A 12 -9.77 -4.47 -4.86
N GLU A 13 -10.83 -4.02 -4.19
CA GLU A 13 -12.10 -4.73 -4.19
C GLU A 13 -12.64 -4.81 -5.62
N LYS A 14 -13.16 -5.97 -6.03
CA LYS A 14 -13.66 -6.24 -7.39
C LYS A 14 -14.53 -5.11 -7.97
N PRO A 15 -15.53 -4.54 -7.27
CA PRO A 15 -16.34 -3.45 -7.84
C PRO A 15 -15.50 -2.19 -8.13
N ILE A 16 -14.57 -1.82 -7.26
CA ILE A 16 -13.70 -0.65 -7.45
C ILE A 16 -12.71 -0.92 -8.59
N ASN A 17 -12.15 -2.13 -8.67
CA ASN A 17 -11.21 -2.51 -9.72
C ASN A 17 -11.84 -2.54 -11.13
N ILE A 18 -13.14 -2.89 -11.24
CA ILE A 18 -13.88 -2.82 -12.51
C ILE A 18 -13.94 -1.38 -13.02
N VAL A 19 -14.12 -0.41 -12.12
CA VAL A 19 -14.20 1.02 -12.46
C VAL A 19 -12.81 1.61 -12.74
N ALA A 20 -11.81 1.28 -11.92
CA ALA A 20 -10.45 1.78 -12.05
C ALA A 20 -9.69 1.20 -13.26
N GLY A 21 -10.00 -0.03 -13.65
CA GLY A 21 -9.41 -0.70 -14.81
C GLY A 21 -7.88 -0.81 -14.78
N ASN A 22 -7.27 -0.87 -15.97
CA ASN A 22 -5.81 -0.87 -16.15
C ASN A 22 -5.27 0.53 -16.49
N ASP A 23 -5.82 1.54 -15.84
CA ASP A 23 -5.48 2.94 -16.07
C ASP A 23 -4.24 3.42 -15.30
N PHE A 24 -3.80 4.65 -15.58
CA PHE A 24 -2.70 5.33 -14.91
C PHE A 24 -2.96 5.51 -13.41
N PHE A 25 -1.88 5.52 -12.64
CA PHE A 25 -1.95 5.63 -11.19
C PHE A 25 -2.74 6.86 -10.72
N THR A 26 -2.60 8.02 -11.38
CA THR A 26 -3.30 9.25 -11.01
C THR A 26 -4.82 9.06 -10.98
N ASN A 27 -5.38 8.36 -11.97
CA ASN A 27 -6.80 8.06 -12.04
C ASN A 27 -7.19 7.06 -10.95
N LYS A 28 -6.36 6.02 -10.75
CA LYS A 28 -6.57 5.00 -9.71
C LYS A 28 -6.42 5.53 -8.29
N CYS A 29 -5.63 6.59 -8.08
CA CYS A 29 -5.37 7.17 -6.78
C CYS A 29 -6.67 7.60 -6.08
N THR A 30 -7.60 8.18 -6.85
CA THR A 30 -8.93 8.56 -6.34
C THR A 30 -9.77 7.34 -5.91
N GLU A 31 -9.64 6.22 -6.62
CA GLU A 31 -10.33 4.97 -6.30
C GLU A 31 -9.67 4.23 -5.12
N TYR A 32 -8.34 4.29 -4.98
CA TYR A 32 -7.64 3.74 -3.83
C TYR A 32 -8.12 4.37 -2.51
N LYS A 33 -8.39 5.68 -2.49
CA LYS A 33 -8.93 6.37 -1.30
C LYS A 33 -10.28 5.80 -0.82
N LYS A 34 -11.09 5.27 -1.73
CA LYS A 34 -12.40 4.69 -1.42
C LYS A 34 -12.31 3.25 -0.91
N CYS A 35 -11.14 2.62 -1.01
CA CYS A 35 -10.95 1.24 -0.60
C CYS A 35 -11.13 1.09 0.91
N LYS A 36 -11.83 0.04 1.33
CA LYS A 36 -12.04 -0.26 2.76
C LYS A 36 -10.73 -0.65 3.47
N TYR A 37 -9.77 -1.19 2.73
CA TYR A 37 -8.51 -1.66 3.27
C TYR A 37 -7.51 -0.52 3.40
N TYR A 38 -7.10 -0.25 4.65
CA TYR A 38 -6.20 0.86 4.95
C TYR A 38 -4.85 0.77 4.22
N LEU A 39 -4.33 -0.44 4.00
CA LEU A 39 -3.09 -0.67 3.24
C LEU A 39 -3.17 -0.16 1.78
N THR A 40 -4.37 -0.18 1.19
CA THR A 40 -4.59 0.28 -0.18
C THR A 40 -4.94 1.76 -0.20
N SER A 41 -5.78 2.24 0.74
CA SER A 41 -6.11 3.66 0.83
C SER A 41 -4.91 4.53 1.22
N SER A 42 -4.00 4.00 2.05
CA SER A 42 -2.78 4.69 2.47
C SER A 42 -1.85 5.06 1.33
N ILE A 43 -1.91 4.31 0.22
CA ILE A 43 -1.12 4.60 -1.00
C ILE A 43 -1.48 5.99 -1.54
N ALA A 44 -2.76 6.36 -1.46
CA ALA A 44 -3.26 7.64 -1.94
C ALA A 44 -3.23 8.71 -0.84
N GLU A 45 -3.50 8.34 0.42
CA GLU A 45 -3.55 9.28 1.53
C GLU A 45 -3.41 8.60 2.88
N ILE A 46 -2.55 9.15 3.75
CA ILE A 46 -2.42 8.73 5.14
C ILE A 46 -3.48 9.46 5.98
N THR A 47 -4.42 8.72 6.55
CA THR A 47 -5.45 9.28 7.44
C THR A 47 -4.98 9.24 8.88
N THR A 48 -5.14 10.34 9.62
CA THR A 48 -4.92 10.37 11.08
C THR A 48 -6.27 10.36 11.79
N VAL A 49 -6.54 9.31 12.58
CA VAL A 49 -7.80 9.19 13.33
C VAL A 49 -7.50 9.07 14.82
N GLY A 50 -7.77 10.14 15.57
CA GLY A 50 -7.60 10.20 17.02
C GLY A 50 -6.14 10.15 17.50
N LYS A 51 -5.89 10.55 18.75
CA LYS A 51 -4.58 10.42 19.40
C LYS A 51 -4.47 8.98 19.94
N ASN A 52 -3.59 8.15 19.38
CA ASN A 52 -3.27 6.76 19.80
C ASN A 52 -4.14 5.61 19.25
N SER A 53 -4.76 5.75 18.08
CA SER A 53 -5.38 4.59 17.41
C SER A 53 -4.35 3.65 16.77
N SER A 54 -4.76 2.42 16.50
CA SER A 54 -3.97 1.46 15.69
C SER A 54 -3.56 2.03 14.33
N ILE A 55 -4.35 2.97 13.78
CA ILE A 55 -4.08 3.66 12.52
C ILE A 55 -2.82 4.51 12.62
N ASN A 56 -2.66 5.30 13.68
CA ASN A 56 -1.45 6.13 13.84
C ASN A 56 -0.18 5.28 13.97
N ARG A 57 -0.26 4.09 14.57
CA ARG A 57 0.88 3.16 14.62
C ARG A 57 1.21 2.58 13.24
N MET A 58 0.20 2.32 12.41
CA MET A 58 0.40 1.89 11.02
C MET A 58 0.99 3.01 10.15
N ASN A 59 0.63 4.27 10.41
CA ASN A 59 1.17 5.43 9.69
C ASN A 59 2.68 5.60 9.84
N ILE A 60 3.29 5.02 10.87
CA ILE A 60 4.76 5.00 11.02
C ILE A 60 5.41 4.11 9.94
N LYS A 61 4.69 3.11 9.45
CA LYS A 61 5.19 2.08 8.52
C LYS A 61 4.60 2.19 7.11
N LEU A 62 3.68 3.13 6.90
CA LEU A 62 2.98 3.33 5.63
C LEU A 62 3.30 4.72 5.08
N GLU A 63 3.40 4.81 3.76
CA GLU A 63 3.67 6.04 3.03
C GLU A 63 2.62 6.23 1.93
N SER A 64 2.23 7.48 1.69
CA SER A 64 1.39 7.89 0.56
C SER A 64 2.25 8.41 -0.58
N PHE A 65 1.84 8.13 -1.82
CA PHE A 65 2.57 8.47 -3.03
C PHE A 65 1.73 9.39 -3.92
N ASN A 66 2.27 10.56 -4.26
CA ASN A 66 1.63 11.49 -5.20
C ASN A 66 1.95 11.14 -6.65
N ASP A 67 3.19 10.70 -6.90
CA ASP A 67 3.68 10.32 -8.22
C ASP A 67 4.01 8.83 -8.29
N TRP A 68 3.80 8.23 -9.46
CA TRP A 68 4.02 6.80 -9.68
C TRP A 68 5.18 6.53 -10.63
N THR A 69 6.38 6.80 -10.14
CA THR A 69 7.63 6.58 -10.86
C THR A 69 8.23 5.23 -10.49
N SER A 70 9.29 4.80 -11.19
CA SER A 70 10.09 3.63 -10.79
C SER A 70 10.55 3.74 -9.33
N VAL A 71 10.97 4.92 -8.90
CA VAL A 71 11.41 5.19 -7.52
C VAL A 71 10.28 4.98 -6.52
N SER A 72 9.07 5.46 -6.83
CA SER A 72 7.89 5.25 -5.98
C SER A 72 7.52 3.77 -5.88
N ILE A 73 7.63 3.02 -6.99
CA ILE A 73 7.36 1.58 -7.04
C ILE A 73 8.36 0.80 -6.21
N GLU A 74 9.66 1.13 -6.31
CA GLU A 74 10.73 0.52 -5.52
C GLU A 74 10.55 0.80 -4.03
N LYS A 75 10.32 2.06 -3.64
CA LYS A 75 10.03 2.44 -2.25
C LYS A 75 8.83 1.68 -1.68
N ARG A 76 7.74 1.59 -2.44
CA ARG A 76 6.57 0.83 -2.00
C ARG A 76 6.89 -0.65 -1.83
N GLN A 77 7.69 -1.23 -2.71
CA GLN A 77 8.11 -2.62 -2.57
C GLN A 77 8.94 -2.84 -1.30
N GLU A 78 9.88 -1.95 -1.00
CA GLU A 78 10.66 -1.98 0.24
C GLU A 78 9.77 -1.88 1.48
N MET A 79 8.80 -0.97 1.47
CA MET A 79 7.80 -0.81 2.53
C MET A 79 7.01 -2.11 2.75
N LEU A 80 6.50 -2.75 1.69
CA LEU A 80 5.76 -4.01 1.78
C LEU A 80 6.64 -5.15 2.32
N ILE A 81 7.92 -5.21 1.92
CA ILE A 81 8.87 -6.19 2.44
C ILE A 81 9.13 -5.95 3.94
N GLY A 82 9.29 -4.69 4.36
CA GLY A 82 9.44 -4.33 5.77
C GLY A 82 8.24 -4.77 6.61
N LEU A 83 7.03 -4.48 6.13
CA LEU A 83 5.78 -4.93 6.76
C LEU A 83 5.70 -6.45 6.84
N ALA A 84 6.06 -7.16 5.76
CA ALA A 84 6.05 -8.62 5.75
C ALA A 84 7.02 -9.20 6.79
N LYS A 85 8.23 -8.65 6.92
CA LYS A 85 9.21 -9.08 7.94
C LYS A 85 8.76 -8.79 9.37
N ASP A 86 8.05 -7.68 9.57
CA ASP A 86 7.52 -7.33 10.89
C ASP A 86 6.36 -8.23 11.32
N ILE A 87 5.50 -8.62 10.37
CA ILE A 87 4.32 -9.46 10.61
C ILE A 87 4.74 -10.93 10.71
N TRP A 88 5.46 -11.42 9.70
CA TRP A 88 6.12 -12.70 9.75
C TRP A 88 7.41 -12.54 10.52
N LYS A 89 7.31 -12.53 11.85
CA LYS A 89 8.43 -12.90 12.72
C LYS A 89 8.84 -14.32 12.34
N VAL A 90 9.68 -14.43 11.32
CA VAL A 90 10.33 -15.70 10.93
C VAL A 90 11.36 -15.96 12.01
N GLU A 91 10.89 -16.39 13.18
CA GLU A 91 11.74 -16.93 14.23
C GLU A 91 12.26 -18.28 13.73
N LYS A 92 13.57 -18.50 13.87
CA LYS A 92 14.11 -19.84 13.61
C LYS A 92 13.38 -20.80 14.54
N TYR A 93 12.76 -21.82 13.97
CA TYR A 93 12.26 -22.94 14.75
C TYR A 93 13.48 -23.64 15.35
N GLU A 94 13.70 -23.47 16.66
CA GLU A 94 14.71 -24.25 17.38
C GLU A 94 14.16 -25.67 17.55
N VAL A 95 14.88 -26.65 16.98
CA VAL A 95 14.65 -28.10 17.14
C VAL A 95 15.46 -28.59 18.33
#